data_AF-A0A7C4QQ73-F1
#
_entry.id   AF-A0A7C4QQ73-F1
#
_cell.length_a   1.000
_cell.length_b   1.000
_cell.length_c   1.000
_cell.angle_alpha   90.00
_cell.angle_beta   90.00
_cell.angle_gamma   90.00
#
_symmetry.space_group_name_H-M   'P 1'
#
loop_
_entity.id
_entity.type
_entity.pdbx_description
1 polymer ?
#
loop_
_entity_poly.entity_id
_entity_poly.type
_entity_poly.pdbx_seq_one_letter_code
_entity_poly.pdbx_strand_id
1 'polypeptide(L)'
;MITLLYVMSVIVAMLPWSYLVGWLGLSKFRILDISKELRNIEKEYRTLNPQEKKAKILEERASRLRKRLSNFFIVNLLALWGGVFASMLISEYMYVFFVLTYGGGKPIPSPLGLPVISSSSGSFNELFLFLATLIGYQALHNRIAGIDLLRTQTTP
;
A
#
# COMPACT_ATOMS: atom_id res chain seq x y z
N MET A 1 14.13 -0.60 -22.60
CA MET A 1 12.72 -0.55 -23.03
C MET A 1 11.85 -1.55 -22.27
N ILE A 2 12.23 -2.83 -22.23
CA ILE A 2 11.46 -3.89 -21.53
C ILE A 2 11.40 -3.70 -20.01
N THR A 3 12.47 -3.23 -19.36
CA THR A 3 12.47 -2.86 -17.93
C THR A 3 11.38 -1.85 -17.59
N LEU A 4 11.29 -0.80 -18.40
CA LEU A 4 10.34 0.27 -18.18
C LEU A 4 8.92 -0.25 -18.39
N LEU A 5 8.72 -1.09 -19.41
CA LEU A 5 7.45 -1.73 -19.69
C LEU A 5 7.02 -2.67 -18.54
N TYR A 6 7.96 -3.42 -17.97
CA TYR A 6 7.75 -4.26 -16.79
C TYR A 6 7.35 -3.43 -15.57
N VAL A 7 8.16 -2.43 -15.20
CA VAL A 7 7.90 -1.52 -14.07
C VAL A 7 6.54 -0.82 -14.24
N MET A 8 6.24 -0.32 -15.43
CA MET A 8 4.97 0.32 -15.74
C MET A 8 3.80 -0.65 -15.63
N SER A 9 3.95 -1.90 -16.09
CA SER A 9 2.90 -2.92 -15.98
C SER A 9 2.58 -3.24 -14.52
N VAL A 10 3.60 -3.32 -13.66
CA VAL A 10 3.44 -3.53 -12.21
C VAL A 10 2.69 -2.35 -11.58
N ILE A 11 3.11 -1.12 -11.87
CA ILE A 11 2.46 0.09 -11.34
C ILE A 11 1.00 0.16 -11.80
N VAL A 12 0.74 -0.04 -13.09
CA VAL A 12 -0.61 0.00 -13.66
C VAL A 12 -1.50 -1.07 -13.06
N ALA A 13 -0.98 -2.29 -12.84
CA ALA A 13 -1.72 -3.36 -12.18
C ALA A 13 -2.06 -3.04 -10.72
N MET A 14 -1.19 -2.31 -10.01
CA MET A 14 -1.41 -1.93 -8.61
C MET A 14 -2.33 -0.72 -8.42
N LEU A 15 -2.42 0.18 -9.40
CA LEU A 15 -3.20 1.43 -9.29
C LEU A 15 -4.68 1.21 -8.93
N PRO A 16 -5.43 0.31 -9.58
CA PRO A 16 -6.83 0.06 -9.26
C PRO A 16 -7.05 -0.29 -7.79
N TRP A 17 -6.11 -1.06 -7.19
CA TRP A 17 -6.18 -1.46 -5.79
C TRP A 17 -5.97 -0.28 -4.84
N SER A 18 -5.03 0.61 -5.14
CA SER A 18 -4.84 1.84 -4.36
C SER A 18 -6.08 2.74 -4.39
N TYR A 19 -6.70 2.90 -5.56
CA TYR A 19 -7.93 3.67 -5.70
C TYR A 19 -9.10 3.01 -4.97
N LEU A 20 -9.21 1.68 -5.04
CA LEU A 20 -10.22 0.92 -4.30
C LEU A 20 -10.11 1.17 -2.79
N VAL A 21 -8.88 1.08 -2.24
CA VAL A 21 -8.64 1.37 -0.81
C VAL A 21 -9.00 2.81 -0.48
N GLY A 22 -8.53 3.78 -1.27
CA GLY A 22 -8.83 5.19 -1.03
C GLY A 22 -10.34 5.46 -1.03
N TRP A 23 -11.05 4.89 -1.99
CA TRP A 23 -12.51 4.97 -2.06
C TRP A 23 -13.19 4.31 -0.86
N LEU A 24 -12.77 3.10 -0.46
CA LEU A 24 -13.32 2.42 0.72
C LEU A 24 -13.03 3.18 2.02
N GLY A 25 -11.82 3.76 2.14
CA GLY A 25 -11.40 4.58 3.27
C GLY A 25 -12.27 5.83 3.44
N LEU A 26 -12.56 6.52 2.34
CA LEU A 26 -13.42 7.72 2.33
C LEU A 26 -14.90 7.40 2.51
N SER A 27 -15.42 6.40 1.79
CA SER A 27 -16.87 6.16 1.71
C SER A 27 -17.40 5.24 2.82
N LYS A 28 -16.77 4.07 3.03
CA LYS A 28 -17.24 3.05 3.98
C LYS A 28 -16.68 3.23 5.38
N PHE A 29 -15.36 3.45 5.48
CA PHE A 29 -14.70 3.49 6.78
C PHE A 29 -14.69 4.89 7.40
N ARG A 30 -14.83 5.95 6.59
CA ARG A 30 -14.80 7.36 7.03
C ARG A 30 -13.59 7.63 7.92
N ILE A 31 -12.41 7.22 7.46
CA ILE A 31 -11.17 7.21 8.25
C ILE A 31 -10.80 8.59 8.83
N LEU A 32 -11.17 9.67 8.13
CA LEU A 32 -10.95 11.05 8.58
C LEU A 32 -11.82 11.41 9.79
N ASP A 33 -13.09 11.00 9.77
CA ASP A 33 -14.02 11.26 10.88
C ASP A 33 -13.59 10.48 12.12
N ILE A 34 -13.22 9.20 11.93
CA ILE A 34 -12.70 8.33 13.00
C ILE A 34 -11.43 8.93 13.63
N SER A 35 -10.51 9.43 12.80
CA SER A 35 -9.26 10.06 13.30
C SER A 35 -9.54 11.32 14.11
N LYS A 36 -10.40 12.22 13.61
CA LYS A 36 -10.83 13.42 14.35
C LYS A 36 -11.51 13.08 15.67
N GLU A 37 -12.40 12.09 15.65
CA GLU A 37 -13.14 11.66 16.84
C GLU A 37 -12.22 11.04 17.89
N LEU A 38 -11.26 10.20 17.48
CA LEU A 38 -10.23 9.66 18.38
C LEU A 38 -9.39 10.78 19.02
N ARG A 39 -9.01 11.83 18.26
CA ARG A 39 -8.27 12.98 18.80
C ARG A 39 -9.10 13.78 19.80
N ASN A 40 -10.39 13.96 19.54
CA ASN A 40 -11.29 14.64 20.46
C ASN A 40 -11.47 13.84 21.75
N ILE A 41 -11.62 12.51 21.65
CA ILE A 41 -11.67 11.62 22.82
C ILE A 41 -10.37 11.72 23.62
N GLU A 42 -9.21 11.72 22.96
CA GLU A 42 -7.91 11.85 23.64
C GLU A 42 -7.80 13.19 24.39
N LYS A 43 -8.21 14.30 23.76
CA LYS A 43 -8.24 15.62 24.41
C LYS A 43 -9.16 15.63 25.63
N GLU A 44 -10.35 15.06 25.50
CA GLU A 44 -11.33 14.99 26.59
C GLU A 44 -10.83 14.09 27.74
N TYR A 45 -10.14 12.99 27.40
CA TYR A 45 -9.54 12.08 28.37
C TYR A 45 -8.42 12.74 29.18
N ARG A 46 -7.60 13.61 28.57
CA ARG A 46 -6.55 14.37 29.28
C ARG A 46 -7.09 15.32 30.34
N THR A 47 -8.36 15.71 30.24
CA THR A 47 -9.00 16.64 31.18
C THR A 47 -9.85 15.95 32.25
N LEU A 48 -10.04 14.63 32.16
CA LEU A 48 -10.94 13.87 33.04
C LEU A 48 -10.17 13.01 34.05
N ASN A 49 -10.73 12.86 35.25
CA ASN A 49 -10.16 11.99 36.27
C ASN A 49 -10.48 10.51 35.91
N PRO A 50 -9.51 9.57 35.96
CA PRO A 50 -9.69 8.20 35.43
C PRO A 50 -10.78 7.36 36.12
N GLN A 51 -11.24 7.78 37.30
CA GLN A 51 -12.24 7.06 38.10
C GLN A 51 -13.69 7.39 37.73
N GLU A 52 -13.92 8.36 36.84
CA GLU A 52 -15.27 8.77 36.46
C GLU A 52 -15.91 7.80 35.46
N LYS A 53 -17.22 7.53 35.59
CA LYS A 53 -18.00 6.74 34.61
C LYS A 53 -17.84 7.26 33.18
N LYS A 54 -17.60 8.56 33.02
CA LYS A 54 -17.34 9.23 31.75
C LYS A 54 -16.05 8.74 31.08
N ALA A 55 -14.99 8.45 31.85
CA ALA A 55 -13.74 7.91 31.32
C ALA A 55 -13.94 6.50 30.72
N LYS A 56 -14.70 5.63 31.39
CA LYS A 56 -15.04 4.29 30.86
C LYS A 56 -15.83 4.34 29.55
N ILE A 57 -16.80 5.25 29.45
CA ILE A 57 -17.61 5.43 28.22
C ILE A 57 -16.73 5.92 27.06
N LEU A 58 -15.81 6.85 27.33
CA LEU A 58 -14.85 7.35 26.34
C LEU A 58 -13.88 6.26 25.87
N GLU A 59 -13.41 5.41 26.79
CA GLU A 59 -12.55 4.27 26.47
C GLU A 59 -13.26 3.24 25.57
N GLU A 60 -14.51 2.88 25.88
CA GLU A 60 -15.32 1.99 25.04
C GLU A 60 -15.60 2.57 23.65
N ARG A 61 -15.79 3.90 23.56
CA ARG A 61 -15.97 4.59 22.28
C ARG A 61 -14.67 4.59 21.47
N ALA A 62 -13.53 4.87 22.13
CA ALA A 62 -12.21 4.81 21.52
C ALA A 62 -11.87 3.40 21.03
N SER A 63 -12.19 2.35 21.79
CA SER A 63 -11.93 0.97 21.39
C SER A 63 -12.72 0.58 20.14
N ARG A 64 -14.00 0.99 20.04
CA ARG A 64 -14.83 0.79 18.85
C ARG A 64 -14.27 1.50 17.62
N LEU A 65 -13.82 2.74 17.78
CA LEU A 65 -13.19 3.51 16.70
C LEU A 65 -11.86 2.90 16.25
N ARG A 66 -11.00 2.48 17.19
CA ARG A 66 -9.75 1.75 16.91
C ARG A 66 -10.01 0.43 16.17
N LYS A 67 -11.05 -0.31 16.54
CA LYS A 67 -11.43 -1.55 15.84
C LYS A 67 -11.85 -1.29 14.39
N ARG A 68 -12.60 -0.22 14.13
CA ARG A 68 -12.95 0.19 12.76
C ARG A 68 -11.72 0.60 11.94
N LEU A 69 -10.79 1.34 12.55
CA LEU A 69 -9.52 1.70 11.93
C LEU A 69 -8.65 0.47 11.64
N SER A 70 -8.60 -0.50 12.56
CA SER A 70 -7.92 -1.78 12.36
C SER A 70 -8.52 -2.56 11.19
N ASN A 71 -9.84 -2.64 11.09
CA ASN A 71 -10.51 -3.27 9.94
C ASN A 71 -10.15 -2.59 8.61
N PHE A 72 -10.02 -1.26 8.58
CA PHE A 72 -9.53 -0.54 7.41
C PHE A 72 -8.11 -0.96 7.04
N PHE A 73 -7.18 -1.06 8.01
CA PHE A 73 -5.83 -1.54 7.75
C PHE A 73 -5.79 -2.99 7.22
N ILE A 74 -6.67 -3.87 7.71
CA ILE A 74 -6.79 -5.24 7.19
C ILE A 74 -7.27 -5.22 5.73
N VAL A 75 -8.29 -4.43 5.41
CA VAL A 75 -8.77 -4.28 4.03
C VAL A 75 -7.69 -3.70 3.13
N ASN A 76 -6.93 -2.71 3.60
CA ASN A 76 -5.80 -2.15 2.88
C ASN A 76 -4.73 -3.22 2.59
N LEU A 77 -4.37 -4.00 3.61
CA LEU A 77 -3.40 -5.08 3.47
C LEU A 77 -3.87 -6.13 2.45
N LEU A 78 -5.13 -6.55 2.52
CA LEU A 78 -5.70 -7.50 1.56
C LEU A 78 -5.71 -6.96 0.14
N ALA A 79 -6.02 -5.66 -0.04
CA ALA A 79 -6.01 -5.02 -1.35
C ALA A 79 -4.58 -4.91 -1.93
N LEU A 80 -3.59 -4.59 -1.09
CA LEU A 80 -2.18 -4.60 -1.50
C LEU A 80 -1.74 -5.99 -1.95
N TRP A 81 -2.09 -7.03 -1.20
CA TRP A 81 -1.83 -8.42 -1.60
C TRP A 81 -2.53 -8.76 -2.92
N GLY A 82 -3.80 -8.38 -3.07
CA GLY A 82 -4.53 -8.54 -4.34
C GLY A 82 -3.82 -7.88 -5.51
N GLY A 83 -3.30 -6.67 -5.32
CA GLY A 83 -2.50 -5.98 -6.32
C GLY A 83 -1.15 -6.63 -6.61
N VAL A 84 -0.49 -7.23 -5.61
CA VAL A 84 0.79 -7.93 -5.78
C VAL A 84 0.58 -9.19 -6.60
N PHE A 85 -0.46 -9.97 -6.31
CA PHE A 85 -0.81 -11.13 -7.12
C PHE A 85 -1.21 -10.74 -8.55
N ALA A 86 -2.02 -9.69 -8.70
CA ALA A 86 -2.43 -9.20 -10.01
C ALA A 86 -1.23 -8.69 -10.83
N SER A 87 -0.29 -7.98 -10.20
CA SER A 87 0.89 -7.46 -10.90
C SER A 87 1.85 -8.57 -11.31
N MET A 88 2.01 -9.62 -10.51
CA MET A 88 2.74 -10.82 -10.92
C MET A 88 2.14 -11.42 -12.19
N LEU A 89 0.83 -11.72 -12.20
CA LEU A 89 0.16 -12.32 -13.35
C LEU A 89 0.19 -11.43 -14.60
N ILE A 90 -0.08 -10.13 -14.44
CA ILE A 90 -0.09 -9.17 -15.55
C ILE A 90 1.32 -9.00 -16.12
N SER A 91 2.35 -8.90 -15.27
CA SER A 91 3.72 -8.72 -15.73
C SER A 91 4.22 -9.94 -16.52
N GLU A 92 3.88 -11.15 -16.09
CA GLU A 92 4.19 -12.39 -16.81
C GLU A 92 3.46 -12.44 -18.17
N TYR A 93 2.17 -12.15 -18.18
CA TYR A 93 1.38 -12.11 -19.42
C TYR A 93 1.91 -11.07 -20.41
N MET A 94 2.23 -9.86 -19.93
CA MET A 94 2.78 -8.79 -20.74
C MET A 94 4.15 -9.15 -21.32
N TYR A 95 5.01 -9.83 -20.55
CA TYR A 95 6.29 -10.30 -21.03
C TYR A 95 6.12 -11.31 -22.18
N VAL A 96 5.30 -12.34 -21.98
CA VAL A 96 5.01 -13.36 -23.02
C VAL A 96 4.42 -12.73 -24.27
N PHE A 97 3.44 -11.86 -24.11
CA PHE A 97 2.82 -11.13 -25.22
C PHE A 97 3.85 -10.31 -26.01
N PHE A 98 4.74 -9.61 -25.31
CA PHE A 98 5.75 -8.77 -25.95
C PHE A 98 6.78 -9.59 -26.73
N VAL A 99 7.23 -10.72 -26.16
CA VAL A 99 8.16 -11.64 -26.82
C VAL A 99 7.56 -12.22 -28.10
N LEU A 100 6.28 -12.63 -28.05
CA LEU A 100 5.56 -13.17 -29.21
C LEU A 100 5.33 -12.13 -30.30
N THR A 101 5.07 -10.88 -29.92
CA THR A 101 4.68 -9.82 -30.87
C THR A 101 5.87 -9.13 -31.54
N TYR A 102 6.96 -8.89 -30.78
CA TYR A 102 8.05 -8.03 -31.24
C TYR A 102 9.39 -8.76 -31.46
N GLY A 103 9.46 -10.06 -31.15
CA GLY A 103 10.72 -10.80 -31.19
C GLY A 103 11.63 -10.44 -30.01
N GLY A 104 12.40 -11.43 -29.56
CA GLY A 104 13.06 -11.47 -28.24
C GLY A 104 13.70 -10.16 -27.75
N GLY A 105 13.39 -9.84 -26.49
CA GLY A 105 14.04 -8.79 -25.74
C GLY A 105 15.32 -9.23 -25.06
N LYS A 106 16.41 -8.47 -25.22
CA LYS A 106 17.61 -8.72 -24.41
C LYS A 106 17.28 -8.50 -22.92
N PRO A 107 17.59 -9.47 -22.05
CA PRO A 107 17.40 -9.30 -20.62
C PRO A 107 18.30 -8.16 -20.12
N ILE A 108 17.85 -7.50 -19.06
CA ILE A 108 18.44 -6.26 -18.55
C ILE A 108 19.83 -6.59 -18.01
N PRO A 109 20.93 -5.97 -18.47
CA PRO A 109 22.23 -6.22 -17.84
C PRO A 109 22.22 -5.69 -16.40
N SER A 110 22.69 -6.50 -15.45
CA SER A 110 22.79 -6.06 -14.07
C SER A 110 23.97 -5.11 -13.89
N PRO A 111 23.77 -3.88 -13.35
CA PRO A 111 24.84 -2.91 -13.21
C PRO A 111 25.83 -3.26 -12.08
N LEU A 112 25.46 -4.17 -11.16
CA LEU A 112 26.21 -4.39 -9.92
C LEU A 112 26.81 -5.79 -9.80
N GLY A 113 26.51 -6.74 -10.69
CA GLY A 113 27.11 -8.09 -10.67
C GLY A 113 26.96 -8.86 -9.34
N LEU A 114 26.13 -8.36 -8.43
CA LEU A 114 25.98 -8.91 -7.09
C LEU A 114 25.11 -10.17 -7.14
N PRO A 115 25.45 -11.22 -6.38
CA PRO A 115 24.57 -12.37 -6.18
C PRO A 115 23.22 -11.90 -5.62
N VAL A 116 22.13 -12.57 -5.98
CA VAL A 116 20.72 -12.20 -5.69
C VAL A 116 20.17 -11.05 -6.55
N ILE A 117 20.96 -10.02 -6.85
CA ILE A 117 20.54 -8.88 -7.70
C ILE A 117 20.72 -9.20 -9.19
N SER A 118 21.71 -10.03 -9.49
CA SER A 118 22.03 -10.48 -10.84
C SER A 118 21.71 -11.98 -10.97
N SER A 119 21.05 -12.35 -12.04
CA SER A 119 20.87 -13.74 -12.46
C SER A 119 22.19 -14.31 -13.00
N SER A 120 22.26 -15.63 -13.14
CA SER A 120 23.44 -16.35 -13.63
C SER A 120 23.88 -15.95 -15.03
N SER A 121 23.01 -15.30 -15.81
CA SER A 121 23.32 -14.76 -17.14
C SER A 121 23.88 -13.32 -17.13
N GLY A 122 24.16 -12.76 -15.95
CA GLY A 122 24.58 -11.36 -15.79
C GLY A 122 23.44 -10.36 -15.98
N SER A 123 22.19 -10.83 -16.05
CA SER A 123 21.02 -9.98 -16.16
C SER A 123 20.42 -9.64 -14.79
N PHE A 124 19.62 -8.58 -14.70
CA PHE A 124 18.99 -8.13 -13.46
C PHE A 124 17.91 -9.13 -13.03
N ASN A 125 17.87 -9.47 -11.75
CA ASN A 125 16.90 -10.40 -11.21
C ASN A 125 15.49 -9.77 -11.23
N GLU A 126 14.55 -10.40 -11.93
CA GLU A 126 13.16 -9.95 -12.07
C GLU A 126 12.47 -9.80 -10.71
N LEU A 127 12.76 -10.70 -9.76
CA LEU A 127 12.25 -10.62 -8.40
C LEU A 127 12.72 -9.36 -7.67
N PHE A 128 13.98 -8.98 -7.87
CA PHE A 128 14.55 -7.79 -7.26
C PHE A 128 13.97 -6.52 -7.88
N LEU A 129 13.82 -6.49 -9.21
CA LEU A 129 13.16 -5.38 -9.91
C LEU A 129 11.71 -5.21 -9.47
N PHE A 130 10.98 -6.32 -9.32
CA PHE A 130 9.62 -6.34 -8.82
C PHE A 130 9.55 -5.77 -7.39
N LEU A 131 10.39 -6.26 -6.48
CA LEU A 131 10.43 -5.79 -5.09
C LEU A 131 10.79 -4.30 -5.00
N ALA A 132 11.80 -3.86 -5.75
CA ALA A 132 12.19 -2.45 -5.82
C ALA A 132 11.04 -1.58 -6.34
N THR A 133 10.30 -2.07 -7.34
CA THR A 133 9.10 -1.38 -7.86
C THR A 133 8.00 -1.29 -6.81
N LEU A 134 7.74 -2.36 -6.06
CA LEU A 134 6.76 -2.35 -4.96
C LEU A 134 7.14 -1.36 -3.85
N ILE A 135 8.42 -1.34 -3.45
CA ILE A 135 8.92 -0.39 -2.44
C ILE A 135 8.76 1.05 -2.94
N GLY A 136 9.16 1.33 -4.19
CA GLY A 136 8.97 2.65 -4.79
C GLY A 136 7.49 3.04 -4.91
N TYR A 137 6.61 2.09 -5.19
CA TYR A 137 5.17 2.29 -5.30
C TYR A 137 4.49 2.61 -3.95
N GLN A 138 5.07 2.19 -2.83
CA GLN A 138 4.47 2.36 -1.51
C GLN A 138 4.14 3.82 -1.17
N ALA A 139 5.02 4.76 -1.53
CA ALA A 139 4.77 6.19 -1.32
C ALA A 139 3.56 6.69 -2.13
N LEU A 140 3.43 6.25 -3.38
CA LEU A 140 2.30 6.60 -4.23
C LEU A 140 1.00 6.00 -3.69
N HIS A 141 1.03 4.73 -3.29
CA HIS A 141 -0.11 4.05 -2.66
C HIS A 141 -0.61 4.80 -1.42
N ASN A 142 0.28 5.16 -0.50
CA ASN A 142 -0.10 5.86 0.74
C ASN A 142 -0.80 7.20 0.47
N ARG A 143 -0.34 7.92 -0.56
CA ARG A 143 -0.95 9.18 -1.00
C ARG A 143 -2.35 8.96 -1.58
N ILE A 144 -2.52 7.97 -2.46
CA ILE A 144 -3.82 7.65 -3.09
C ILE A 144 -4.81 7.08 -2.08
N ALA A 145 -4.36 6.16 -1.23
CA ALA A 145 -5.17 5.52 -0.20
C ALA A 145 -5.55 6.48 0.96
N GLY A 146 -4.97 7.68 1.01
CA GLY A 146 -5.24 8.68 2.04
C GLY A 146 -4.61 8.34 3.40
N ILE A 147 -3.64 7.42 3.46
CA ILE A 147 -2.93 7.04 4.68
C ILE A 147 -2.07 8.21 5.19
N ASP A 148 -1.48 8.99 4.27
CA ASP A 148 -0.69 10.17 4.64
C ASP A 148 -1.53 11.21 5.40
N LEU A 149 -2.83 11.32 5.10
CA LEU A 149 -3.74 12.23 5.80
C LEU A 149 -3.91 11.83 7.27
N LEU A 150 -3.94 10.52 7.56
CA LEU A 150 -3.96 10.01 8.94
C LEU A 150 -2.67 10.40 9.66
N ARG A 151 -1.52 10.28 9.00
CA ARG A 151 -0.21 10.63 9.59
C ARG A 151 -0.12 12.12 9.93
N THR A 152 -0.51 13.00 9.01
CA THR A 152 -0.47 14.46 9.24
C THR A 152 -1.44 14.95 10.31
N GLN A 153 -2.55 14.24 10.55
CA GLN A 153 -3.49 14.58 11.62
C GLN A 153 -3.08 14.02 12.99
N THR A 154 -2.13 13.07 13.02
CA THR A 154 -1.56 12.50 14.26
C THR A 154 -0.30 13.19 14.77
N THR A 155 0.34 14.05 13.97
CA THR A 155 1.44 14.90 14.45
C THR A 155 0.88 16.11 15.22
N PRO A 156 1.37 16.38 16.44
CA PRO A 156 0.87 17.43 17.32
C PRO A 156 0.96 18.84 16.71
#